data_AF-U6STT9-F1
#
_entry.id   AF-U6STT9-F1
#
_cell.length_a   1.000
_cell.length_b   1.000
_cell.length_c   1.000
_cell.angle_alpha   90.00
_cell.angle_beta   90.00
_cell.angle_gamma   90.00
#
_symmetry.space_group_name_H-M   'P 1'
#
loop_
_entity.id
_entity.type
_entity.pdbx_description
1 polymer ?
#
loop_
_entity_poly.entity_id
_entity_poly.type
_entity_poly.pdbx_seq_one_letter_code
_entity_poly.pdbx_strand_id
1 'polypeptide(L)'
;MKSFLFLATPMHIDTADDIRLFVAKNENECLSTLAEIESVNYIFRKHIEEKAINDGFVSLFFDNDDTTNNQAYEKMVHFFGEHTEHLNAYVTYLNSNEQPNFSSDFYHFVALKLIKSGEWCSYDIKKVAEIDGIKEFKILH
;
A
#
# COMPACT_ATOMS: atom_id res chain seq x y z
N MET A 1 -8.77 5.45 25.23
CA MET A 1 -7.71 4.84 24.40
C MET A 1 -6.92 5.99 23.81
N LYS A 2 -5.61 6.06 24.01
CA LYS A 2 -4.79 7.20 23.55
C LYS A 2 -4.77 7.24 22.03
N SER A 3 -4.93 8.44 21.48
CA SER A 3 -4.80 8.70 20.04
C SER A 3 -3.75 9.78 19.83
N PHE A 4 -3.18 9.82 18.64
CA PHE A 4 -2.11 10.74 18.29
C PHE A 4 -2.40 11.38 16.95
N LEU A 5 -1.97 12.64 16.83
CA LEU A 5 -1.90 13.31 15.54
C LEU A 5 -0.60 12.89 14.87
N PHE A 6 -0.72 12.34 13.67
CA PHE A 6 0.38 11.95 12.80
C PHE A 6 0.42 12.88 11.58
N LEU A 7 1.62 13.36 11.25
CA LEU A 7 1.93 14.03 10.01
C LEU A 7 2.53 13.00 9.05
N ALA A 8 1.87 12.75 7.93
CA ALA A 8 2.37 11.89 6.87
C ALA A 8 2.82 12.77 5.70
N THR A 9 4.11 12.65 5.35
CA THR A 9 4.74 13.43 4.28
C THR A 9 5.29 12.47 3.24
N PRO A 10 4.84 12.51 1.97
CA PRO A 10 5.51 11.75 0.91
C PRO A 10 6.99 12.12 0.85
N MET A 11 7.87 11.14 0.76
CA MET A 11 9.32 11.36 0.72
C MET A 11 9.80 11.88 -0.64
N HIS A 12 9.03 11.64 -1.69
CA HIS A 12 9.27 12.16 -3.04
C HIS A 12 8.19 13.20 -3.34
N ILE A 13 8.47 14.48 -3.03
CA ILE A 13 7.54 15.60 -3.21
C ILE A 13 7.93 16.43 -4.42
N ASP A 14 6.94 16.66 -5.30
CA ASP A 14 6.92 17.79 -6.23
C ASP A 14 6.05 18.96 -5.70
N THR A 15 5.02 18.70 -4.86
CA THR A 15 4.16 19.74 -4.25
C THR A 15 3.77 19.45 -2.79
N ALA A 16 3.47 20.50 -2.01
CA ALA A 16 3.10 20.40 -0.58
C ALA A 16 1.67 19.90 -0.33
N ASP A 17 0.86 19.76 -1.38
CA ASP A 17 -0.57 19.43 -1.28
C ASP A 17 -0.81 17.98 -0.82
N ASP A 18 0.21 17.12 -0.90
CA ASP A 18 0.12 15.72 -0.50
C ASP A 18 0.50 15.48 0.97
N ILE A 19 0.83 16.52 1.73
CA ILE A 19 1.08 16.44 3.17
C ILE A 19 -0.26 16.26 3.91
N ARG A 20 -0.34 15.25 4.77
CA ARG A 20 -1.59 14.86 5.44
C ARG A 20 -1.46 14.76 6.95
N LEU A 21 -2.55 15.04 7.65
CA LEU A 21 -2.67 14.89 9.09
C LEU A 21 -3.72 13.84 9.42
N PHE A 22 -3.36 12.86 10.24
CA PHE A 22 -4.22 11.76 10.64
C PHE A 22 -4.31 11.65 12.15
N VAL A 23 -5.49 11.29 12.66
CA VAL A 23 -5.65 10.86 14.05
C VAL A 23 -5.65 9.34 14.07
N ALA A 24 -4.66 8.74 14.74
CA ALA A 24 -4.51 7.29 14.83
C ALA A 24 -3.94 6.88 16.19
N LYS A 25 -4.12 5.61 16.59
CA LYS A 25 -3.57 5.08 17.84
C LYS A 25 -2.08 4.75 17.72
N ASN A 26 -1.62 4.46 16.51
CA ASN A 26 -0.23 4.13 16.20
C ASN A 26 0.07 4.36 14.71
N GLU A 27 1.33 4.19 14.34
CA GLU A 27 1.81 4.36 12.96
C GLU A 27 1.20 3.34 11.99
N ASN A 28 0.97 2.10 12.42
CA ASN A 28 0.35 1.08 11.56
C ASN A 28 -1.08 1.45 11.15
N GLU A 29 -1.85 2.06 12.06
CA GLU A 29 -3.19 2.55 11.75
C GLU A 29 -3.13 3.76 10.81
N CYS A 30 -2.14 4.66 10.98
CA CYS A 30 -1.89 5.75 10.03
C CYS A 30 -1.56 5.22 8.62
N LEU A 31 -0.67 4.23 8.52
CA LEU A 31 -0.33 3.55 7.27
C LEU A 31 -1.54 2.86 6.63
N SER A 32 -2.40 2.25 7.45
CA SER A 32 -3.65 1.65 6.97
C SER A 32 -4.57 2.70 6.36
N THR A 33 -4.75 3.85 7.01
CA THR A 33 -5.56 4.95 6.47
C THR A 33 -4.96 5.53 5.18
N LEU A 34 -3.64 5.65 5.09
CA LEU A 34 -2.97 6.03 3.84
C LEU A 34 -3.26 5.01 2.73
N ALA A 35 -3.13 3.72 3.03
CA ALA A 35 -3.42 2.64 2.09
C ALA A 35 -4.89 2.63 1.65
N GLU A 36 -5.85 2.93 2.53
CA GLU A 36 -7.27 3.09 2.14
C GLU A 36 -7.43 4.19 1.08
N ILE A 37 -6.77 5.33 1.26
CA ILE A 37 -6.88 6.45 0.32
C ILE A 37 -6.20 6.11 -1.02
N GLU A 38 -4.99 5.54 -0.97
CA GLU A 38 -4.28 5.13 -2.18
C GLU A 38 -5.02 4.00 -2.91
N SER A 39 -5.65 3.06 -2.20
CA SER A 39 -6.37 1.94 -2.81
C SER A 39 -7.56 2.34 -3.70
N VAL A 40 -8.07 3.57 -3.56
CA VAL A 40 -9.14 4.12 -4.40
C VAL A 40 -8.62 5.16 -5.40
N ASN A 41 -7.34 5.51 -5.32
CA ASN A 41 -6.70 6.44 -6.25
C ASN A 41 -6.62 5.79 -7.65
N TYR A 42 -7.13 6.50 -8.66
CA TYR A 42 -7.11 6.03 -10.05
C TYR A 42 -5.69 5.74 -10.55
N ILE A 43 -4.73 6.60 -10.21
CA ILE A 43 -3.32 6.47 -10.63
C ILE A 43 -2.72 5.19 -10.03
N PHE A 44 -3.01 4.91 -8.75
CA PHE A 44 -2.61 3.67 -8.09
C PHE A 44 -3.23 2.44 -8.76
N ARG A 45 -4.56 2.40 -8.92
CA ARG A 45 -5.23 1.24 -9.52
C ARG A 45 -4.72 0.95 -10.93
N LYS A 46 -4.63 1.99 -11.75
CA LYS A 46 -4.10 1.89 -13.10
C LYS A 46 -2.66 1.36 -13.09
N HIS A 47 -1.81 1.83 -12.18
CA HIS A 47 -0.44 1.32 -12.05
C HIS A 47 -0.40 -0.19 -11.73
N ILE A 48 -1.22 -0.64 -10.78
CA ILE A 48 -1.30 -2.07 -10.40
C ILE A 48 -1.78 -2.91 -11.59
N GLU A 49 -2.80 -2.46 -12.31
CA GLU A 49 -3.36 -3.16 -13.46
C GLU A 49 -2.39 -3.19 -14.64
N GLU A 50 -1.74 -2.07 -14.97
CA GLU A 50 -0.76 -1.99 -16.06
C GLU A 50 0.47 -2.86 -15.78
N LYS A 51 0.99 -2.87 -14.55
CA LYS A 51 2.08 -3.78 -14.18
C LYS A 51 1.64 -5.24 -14.14
N ALA A 52 0.39 -5.53 -13.80
CA ALA A 52 -0.15 -6.88 -13.91
C ALA A 52 -0.24 -7.36 -15.37
N ILE A 53 -0.65 -6.48 -16.29
CA ILE A 53 -0.78 -6.76 -17.73
C ILE A 53 0.59 -6.91 -18.41
N ASN A 54 1.49 -5.95 -18.20
CA ASN A 54 2.73 -5.86 -18.98
C ASN A 54 3.79 -6.87 -18.52
N ASP A 55 3.88 -7.10 -17.21
CA ASP A 55 5.01 -7.81 -16.62
C ASP A 55 4.59 -8.96 -15.68
N GLY A 56 3.27 -9.22 -15.57
CA GLY A 56 2.72 -10.29 -14.76
C GLY A 56 3.04 -10.20 -13.26
N PHE A 57 2.94 -9.05 -12.58
CA PHE A 57 3.29 -8.82 -11.14
C PHE A 57 4.71 -9.18 -10.71
N VAL A 58 5.45 -10.03 -11.42
CA VAL A 58 6.74 -10.54 -10.95
C VAL A 58 7.79 -9.42 -11.00
N SER A 59 7.68 -8.51 -11.97
CA SER A 59 8.51 -7.30 -12.05
C SER A 59 8.11 -6.20 -11.05
N LEU A 60 6.92 -6.27 -10.42
CA LEU A 60 6.43 -5.26 -9.47
C LEU A 60 7.30 -5.22 -8.21
N PHE A 61 7.99 -6.32 -7.89
CA PHE A 61 8.67 -6.53 -6.63
C PHE A 61 10.10 -7.02 -6.78
N PHE A 62 10.53 -7.36 -8.00
CA PHE A 62 11.83 -8.00 -8.25
C PHE A 62 12.41 -7.64 -9.63
N ASP A 63 13.55 -6.95 -9.62
CA ASP A 63 14.24 -6.35 -10.79
C ASP A 63 14.82 -7.31 -11.87
N ASN A 64 14.43 -8.60 -11.93
CA ASN A 64 15.16 -9.56 -12.77
C ASN A 64 14.33 -10.19 -13.91
N ASP A 65 14.76 -9.89 -15.15
CA ASP A 65 14.34 -10.48 -16.43
C ASP A 65 14.59 -12.01 -16.53
N ASP A 66 15.38 -12.58 -15.62
CA ASP A 66 15.75 -14.01 -15.60
C ASP A 66 14.88 -14.89 -14.67
N THR A 67 13.68 -14.41 -14.32
CA THR A 67 12.83 -15.13 -13.36
C THR A 67 12.11 -16.30 -14.03
N THR A 68 12.44 -17.54 -13.65
CA THR A 68 11.69 -18.73 -14.08
C THR A 68 10.27 -18.73 -13.49
N ASN A 69 9.31 -19.42 -14.15
CA ASN A 69 7.92 -19.51 -13.68
C ASN A 69 7.79 -19.99 -12.21
N ASN A 70 8.67 -20.88 -11.74
CA ASN A 70 8.67 -21.33 -10.35
C ASN A 70 9.14 -20.23 -9.37
N GLN A 71 10.19 -19.49 -9.72
CA GLN A 71 10.67 -18.37 -8.90
C GLN A 71 9.65 -17.24 -8.84
N ALA A 72 8.95 -16.98 -9.95
CA ALA A 72 7.83 -16.04 -10.02
C ALA A 72 6.71 -16.44 -9.04
N TYR A 73 6.35 -17.72 -9.01
CA TYR A 73 5.32 -18.23 -8.11
C TYR A 73 5.74 -18.14 -6.64
N GLU A 74 6.96 -18.54 -6.28
CA GLU A 74 7.48 -18.42 -4.91
C GLU A 74 7.48 -16.96 -4.42
N LYS A 75 7.86 -16.03 -5.29
CA LYS A 75 7.82 -14.59 -5.05
C LYS A 75 6.39 -14.08 -4.80
N MET A 76 5.41 -14.53 -5.59
CA MET A 76 3.99 -14.22 -5.36
C MET A 76 3.51 -14.77 -4.02
N VAL A 77 3.81 -16.04 -3.71
CA VAL A 77 3.47 -16.67 -2.42
C VAL A 77 4.08 -15.88 -1.26
N HIS A 78 5.34 -15.44 -1.38
CA HIS A 78 5.98 -14.61 -0.36
C HIS A 78 5.30 -13.24 -0.19
N PHE A 79 4.93 -12.57 -1.29
CA PHE A 79 4.26 -11.28 -1.23
C PHE A 79 2.88 -11.35 -0.54
N PHE A 80 2.04 -12.27 -1.01
CA PHE A 80 0.69 -12.47 -0.49
C PHE A 80 0.68 -13.14 0.90
N GLY A 81 1.70 -13.93 1.22
CA GLY A 81 1.83 -14.59 2.52
C GLY A 81 0.62 -15.45 2.84
N GLU A 82 -0.03 -15.17 3.97
CA GLU A 82 -1.22 -15.90 4.43
C GLU A 82 -2.51 -15.52 3.68
N HIS A 83 -2.49 -14.47 2.85
CA HIS A 83 -3.65 -13.98 2.08
C HIS A 83 -3.87 -14.77 0.79
N THR A 84 -4.14 -16.06 0.95
CA THR A 84 -4.31 -17.01 -0.17
C THR A 84 -5.46 -16.61 -1.11
N GLU A 85 -6.49 -15.95 -0.61
CA GLU A 85 -7.61 -15.40 -1.39
C GLU A 85 -7.15 -14.32 -2.38
N HIS A 86 -6.22 -13.45 -1.98
CA HIS A 86 -5.65 -12.42 -2.85
C HIS A 86 -4.71 -13.04 -3.88
N LEU A 87 -3.89 -14.02 -3.47
CA LEU A 87 -3.07 -14.80 -4.41
C LEU A 87 -3.94 -15.51 -5.46
N ASN A 88 -5.01 -16.16 -5.04
CA ASN A 88 -5.91 -16.89 -5.96
C ASN A 88 -6.63 -15.94 -6.92
N ALA A 89 -7.10 -14.79 -6.45
CA ALA A 89 -7.68 -13.76 -7.29
C ALA A 89 -6.67 -13.30 -8.37
N TYR A 90 -5.42 -13.10 -7.96
CA TYR A 90 -4.35 -12.70 -8.87
C TYR A 90 -3.99 -13.77 -9.90
N VAL A 91 -3.80 -15.02 -9.46
CA VAL A 91 -3.53 -16.17 -10.35
C VAL A 91 -4.71 -16.42 -11.31
N THR A 92 -5.94 -16.23 -10.86
CA THR A 92 -7.12 -16.36 -11.72
C THR A 92 -7.08 -15.33 -12.85
N TYR A 93 -6.78 -14.07 -12.52
CA TYR A 93 -6.59 -13.00 -13.50
C TYR A 93 -5.50 -13.34 -14.53
N LEU A 94 -4.33 -13.80 -14.09
CA LEU A 94 -3.23 -14.18 -14.99
C LEU A 94 -3.64 -15.25 -16.03
N ASN A 95 -4.62 -16.10 -15.69
CA ASN A 95 -5.08 -17.19 -16.54
C ASN A 95 -6.37 -16.86 -17.33
N SER A 96 -7.06 -15.75 -17.05
CA SER A 96 -8.40 -15.50 -17.61
C SER A 96 -8.40 -14.78 -18.96
N ASN A 97 -7.29 -14.14 -19.37
CA ASN A 97 -7.25 -13.19 -20.50
C ASN A 97 -8.31 -12.06 -20.39
N GLU A 98 -8.87 -11.83 -19.20
CA GLU A 98 -9.85 -10.79 -18.93
C GLU A 98 -9.20 -9.60 -18.24
N GLN A 99 -9.90 -8.45 -18.23
CA GLN A 99 -9.46 -7.30 -17.44
C GLN A 99 -9.47 -7.64 -15.93
N PRO A 100 -8.50 -7.14 -15.16
CA PRO A 100 -8.47 -7.35 -13.72
C PRO A 100 -9.71 -6.74 -13.06
N ASN A 101 -10.38 -7.51 -12.21
CA ASN A 101 -11.53 -7.07 -11.43
C ASN A 101 -11.33 -7.46 -9.96
N PHE A 102 -10.34 -6.84 -9.32
CA PHE A 102 -10.00 -7.13 -7.93
C PHE A 102 -10.95 -6.43 -6.96
N SER A 103 -11.12 -7.02 -5.77
CA SER A 103 -11.94 -6.42 -4.72
C SER A 103 -11.27 -5.17 -4.11
N SER A 104 -12.05 -4.31 -3.46
CA SER A 104 -11.51 -3.19 -2.70
C SER A 104 -10.48 -3.64 -1.65
N ASP A 105 -10.75 -4.77 -0.98
CA ASP A 105 -9.84 -5.36 0.00
C ASP A 105 -8.51 -5.77 -0.62
N PHE A 106 -8.51 -6.30 -1.85
CA PHE A 106 -7.28 -6.61 -2.58
C PHE A 106 -6.45 -5.35 -2.84
N TYR A 107 -7.07 -4.29 -3.36
CA TYR A 107 -6.33 -3.03 -3.62
C TYR A 107 -5.82 -2.42 -2.32
N HIS A 108 -6.57 -2.48 -1.22
CA HIS A 108 -6.12 -2.03 0.09
C HIS A 108 -4.91 -2.84 0.58
N PHE A 109 -4.98 -4.17 0.49
CA PHE A 109 -3.86 -5.06 0.84
C PHE A 109 -2.58 -4.71 0.06
N VAL A 110 -2.71 -4.58 -1.26
CA VAL A 110 -1.58 -4.27 -2.15
C VAL A 110 -1.02 -2.87 -1.84
N ALA A 111 -1.89 -1.87 -1.65
CA ALA A 111 -1.46 -0.51 -1.28
C ALA A 111 -0.68 -0.50 0.04
N LEU A 112 -1.20 -1.17 1.07
CA LEU A 112 -0.55 -1.23 2.39
C LEU A 112 0.83 -1.90 2.31
N LYS A 113 0.94 -2.98 1.54
CA LYS A 113 2.22 -3.68 1.32
C LYS A 113 3.23 -2.81 0.60
N LEU A 114 2.84 -2.18 -0.51
CA LEU A 114 3.71 -1.35 -1.34
C LEU A 114 4.15 -0.06 -0.64
N ILE A 115 3.27 0.56 0.15
CA ILE A 115 3.64 1.73 0.97
C ILE A 115 4.66 1.33 2.04
N LYS A 116 4.50 0.18 2.68
CA LYS A 116 5.43 -0.32 3.70
C LYS A 116 6.81 -0.68 3.14
N SER A 117 6.86 -1.18 1.90
CA SER A 117 8.13 -1.49 1.22
C SER A 117 8.75 -0.27 0.54
N GLY A 118 7.98 0.82 0.34
CA GLY A 118 8.42 2.02 -0.35
C GLY A 118 8.32 1.95 -1.89
N GLU A 119 7.67 0.92 -2.42
CA GLU A 119 7.56 0.61 -3.87
C GLU A 119 6.43 1.39 -4.58
N TRP A 120 5.51 2.02 -3.82
CA TRP A 120 4.50 2.93 -4.39
C TRP A 120 4.78 4.39 -4.01
N CYS A 121 4.47 4.73 -2.76
CA CYS A 121 4.73 6.03 -2.18
C CYS A 121 5.31 5.80 -0.79
N SER A 122 6.55 6.27 -0.59
CA SER A 122 7.20 6.25 0.71
C SER A 122 6.74 7.47 1.52
N TYR A 123 6.30 7.26 2.76
CA TYR A 123 5.88 8.35 3.65
C TYR A 123 6.81 8.45 4.87
N ASP A 124 7.26 9.66 5.17
CA ASP A 124 7.79 10.01 6.49
C ASP A 124 6.60 10.28 7.41
N ILE A 125 6.39 9.38 8.38
CA ILE A 125 5.29 9.46 9.35
C ILE A 125 5.83 9.93 10.70
N LYS A 126 5.43 11.14 11.09
CA LYS A 126 5.84 11.77 12.33
C LYS A 126 4.67 11.92 13.29
N LYS A 127 4.86 11.43 14.51
CA LYS A 127 3.93 11.63 15.61
C LYS A 127 4.13 13.03 16.18
N VAL A 128 3.15 13.93 16.01
CA VAL A 128 3.31 15.36 16.33
C VAL A 128 2.58 15.79 17.60
N ALA A 129 1.47 15.13 17.95
CA ALA A 129 0.73 15.43 19.18
C ALA A 129 0.03 14.21 19.78
N GLU A 130 -0.19 14.23 21.08
CA GLU A 130 -1.12 13.32 21.78
C GLU A 130 -2.50 14.00 21.92
N ILE A 131 -3.55 13.22 21.65
CA ILE A 131 -4.96 13.63 21.74
C ILE A 131 -5.61 12.80 22.84
N ASP A 132 -6.02 13.45 23.92
CA ASP A 132 -6.66 12.78 25.06
C ASP A 132 -8.10 13.26 25.25
N GLY A 133 -9.04 12.63 24.52
CA GLY A 133 -10.50 12.76 24.69
C GLY A 133 -11.13 14.14 24.39
N ILE A 134 -10.59 15.23 24.94
CA ILE A 134 -11.18 16.56 25.04
C ILE A 134 -10.38 17.57 24.20
N LYS A 135 -10.07 17.29 22.92
CA LYS A 135 -9.43 18.25 21.98
C LYS A 135 -8.19 19.03 22.50
N GLU A 136 -7.60 18.64 23.63
CA GLU A 136 -6.37 19.22 24.16
C GLU A 136 -5.22 18.44 23.53
N PHE A 137 -4.28 19.20 22.95
CA PHE A 137 -3.12 18.65 22.26
C PHE A 137 -1.89 18.86 23.12
N LYS A 138 -1.14 17.78 23.34
CA LYS A 138 0.23 17.87 23.83
C LYS A 138 1.18 17.68 22.67
N ILE A 139 1.89 18.75 22.29
CA ILE A 139 2.95 18.68 21.27
C ILE A 139 4.06 17.76 21.78
N LEU A 140 4.50 16.85 20.93
CA LEU A 140 5.62 15.94 21.21
C LEU A 140 6.89 16.56 20.62
N HIS A 141 7.91 16.75 21.45
CA HIS A 141 9.22 17.27 21.07
C HIS A 141 10.19 16.13 20.78
#